data_AF-A4N2I3-F1
#
_entry.id   AF-A4N2I3-F1
#
_cell.length_a   1.000
_cell.length_b   1.000
_cell.length_c   1.000
_cell.angle_alpha   90.00
_cell.angle_beta   90.00
_cell.angle_gamma   90.00
#
_symmetry.space_group_name_H-M   'P 1'
#
loop_
_entity.id
_entity.type
_entity.pdbx_description
1 polymer ?
#
loop_
_entity_poly.entity_id
_entity_poly.type
_entity_poly.pdbx_seq_one_letter_code
_entity_poly.pdbx_strand_id
1 'polypeptide(L)'
;MAGAKEIKTKIASVQSTQKITKAMEMVATSKMRKTQDRMAASRPYSETIRNVISHVSKASIGYKHPFLVEREVKKIGILVISTDRGMCGGLNVNLFKTTLNQIKNWKEQKYFYRFGLNRFKRD
;
A
#
# COMPACT_ATOMS: atom_id res chain seq x y z
N MET A 1 -44.87 16.58 21.08
CA MET A 1 -44.11 15.33 21.41
C MET A 1 -43.28 14.84 20.21
N ALA A 2 -42.29 15.62 19.75
CA ALA A 2 -41.42 15.23 18.63
C ALA A 2 -40.03 14.74 19.09
N GLY A 3 -39.44 15.41 20.10
CA GLY A 3 -38.04 15.15 20.50
C GLY A 3 -37.75 13.74 21.05
N ALA A 4 -38.62 13.16 21.89
CA ALA A 4 -38.33 11.86 22.53
C ALA A 4 -38.36 10.68 21.54
N LYS A 5 -39.21 10.72 20.51
CA LYS A 5 -39.30 9.68 19.48
C LYS A 5 -38.10 9.76 18.54
N GLU A 6 -37.71 10.97 18.12
CA GLU A 6 -36.53 11.20 17.30
C GLU A 6 -35.23 10.79 17.99
N ILE A 7 -35.09 11.09 19.29
CA ILE A 7 -33.94 10.65 20.09
C ILE A 7 -33.84 9.12 20.12
N LYS A 8 -34.96 8.41 20.36
CA LYS A 8 -34.97 6.94 20.32
C LYS A 8 -34.56 6.38 18.96
N THR A 9 -35.03 6.99 17.87
CA THR A 9 -34.62 6.58 16.51
C THR A 9 -33.13 6.82 16.26
N LYS A 10 -32.57 7.95 16.74
CA LYS A 10 -31.15 8.26 16.60
C LYS A 10 -30.27 7.28 17.40
N ILE A 11 -30.70 6.92 18.61
CA ILE A 11 -30.02 5.90 19.43
C ILE A 11 -29.98 4.56 18.69
N ALA A 12 -31.11 4.10 18.15
CA ALA A 12 -31.18 2.85 17.40
C ALA A 12 -30.28 2.87 16.15
N SER A 13 -30.23 3.99 15.44
CA SER A 13 -29.36 4.17 14.25
C SER A 13 -27.87 4.09 14.60
N VAL A 14 -27.44 4.77 15.68
CA VAL A 14 -26.05 4.72 16.16
C VAL A 14 -25.68 3.30 16.62
N GLN A 15 -26.56 2.63 17.36
CA GLN A 15 -26.35 1.24 17.80
C GLN A 15 -26.22 0.27 16.61
N SER A 16 -27.02 0.46 15.56
CA SER A 16 -26.90 -0.34 14.33
C SER A 16 -25.54 -0.11 13.65
N THR A 17 -25.15 1.16 13.50
CA THR A 17 -23.85 1.54 12.92
C THR A 17 -22.68 0.96 13.73
N GLN A 18 -22.75 1.00 15.06
CA GLN A 18 -21.76 0.42 15.97
C GLN A 18 -21.61 -1.11 15.78
N LYS A 19 -22.72 -1.83 15.60
CA LYS A 19 -22.68 -3.28 15.33
C LYS A 19 -22.02 -3.59 13.98
N ILE A 20 -22.34 -2.80 12.96
CA ILE A 20 -21.74 -2.95 11.61
C ILE A 20 -20.23 -2.71 11.68
N THR A 21 -19.79 -1.59 12.26
CA THR A 21 -18.36 -1.28 12.35
C THR A 21 -17.60 -2.29 13.21
N LYS A 22 -18.22 -2.82 14.28
CA LYS A 22 -17.61 -3.90 15.08
C LYS A 22 -17.44 -5.19 14.29
N ALA A 23 -18.43 -5.58 13.50
CA ALA A 23 -18.31 -6.74 12.61
C ALA A 23 -17.22 -6.53 11.55
N MET A 24 -17.17 -5.33 10.95
CA MET A 24 -16.13 -4.97 9.99
C MET A 24 -14.73 -5.00 10.59
N GLU A 25 -14.56 -4.53 11.83
CA GLU A 25 -13.30 -4.60 12.58
C GLU A 25 -12.85 -6.05 12.73
N MET A 26 -13.72 -6.96 13.19
CA MET A 26 -13.39 -8.37 13.34
C MET A 26 -13.02 -9.04 12.02
N VAL A 27 -13.75 -8.74 10.94
CA VAL A 27 -13.44 -9.23 9.59
C VAL A 27 -12.08 -8.69 9.11
N ALA A 28 -11.81 -7.39 9.35
CA ALA A 28 -10.55 -6.77 8.98
C ALA A 28 -9.37 -7.40 9.73
N THR A 29 -9.51 -7.65 11.04
CA THR A 29 -8.50 -8.32 11.87
C THR A 29 -8.21 -9.75 11.39
N SER A 30 -9.25 -10.54 11.12
CA SER A 30 -9.09 -11.89 10.57
C SER A 30 -8.37 -11.87 9.21
N LYS A 31 -8.78 -10.97 8.31
CA LYS A 31 -8.12 -10.82 7.01
C LYS A 31 -6.68 -10.28 7.14
N MET A 32 -6.38 -9.42 8.11
CA MET A 32 -5.04 -8.90 8.38
C MET A 32 -4.10 -10.04 8.79
N ARG A 33 -4.54 -10.89 9.73
CA ARG A 33 -3.77 -12.07 10.15
C ARG A 33 -3.41 -12.97 8.97
N LYS A 34 -4.40 -13.37 8.17
CA LYS A 34 -4.17 -14.16 6.94
C LYS A 34 -3.18 -13.50 5.98
N THR A 35 -3.19 -12.17 5.89
CA THR A 35 -2.28 -11.43 5.01
C THR A 35 -0.85 -11.42 5.57
N GLN A 36 -0.70 -11.28 6.89
CA GLN A 36 0.59 -11.37 7.57
C GLN A 36 1.20 -12.77 7.43
N ASP A 37 0.40 -13.82 7.57
CA ASP A 37 0.86 -15.20 7.41
C ASP A 37 1.36 -15.46 5.98
N ARG A 38 0.62 -14.98 4.97
CA ARG A 38 1.05 -15.04 3.56
C ARG A 38 2.35 -14.28 3.30
N MET A 39 2.50 -13.10 3.90
CA MET A 39 3.72 -12.31 3.81
C MET A 39 4.90 -13.06 4.42
N ALA A 40 4.72 -13.64 5.62
CA ALA A 40 5.75 -14.43 6.30
C ALA A 40 6.16 -15.66 5.47
N ALA A 41 5.20 -16.37 4.88
CA ALA A 41 5.49 -17.52 4.01
C ALA A 41 6.26 -17.15 2.73
N SER A 42 6.06 -15.94 2.19
CA SER A 42 6.79 -15.46 0.99
C SER A 42 8.21 -14.97 1.27
N ARG A 43 8.55 -14.75 2.54
CA ARG A 43 9.79 -14.10 2.96
C ARG A 43 11.05 -14.95 2.71
N PRO A 44 11.07 -16.27 3.02
CA PRO A 44 12.25 -17.11 2.76
C PRO A 44 12.68 -17.13 1.29
N TYR A 45 11.71 -17.17 0.36
CA TYR A 45 11.99 -17.09 -1.07
C TYR A 45 12.65 -15.75 -1.44
N SER A 46 12.06 -14.65 -0.98
CA SER A 46 12.55 -13.29 -1.27
C SER A 46 13.97 -13.04 -0.72
N GLU A 47 14.28 -13.59 0.45
CA GLU A 47 15.60 -13.51 1.06
C GLU A 47 16.62 -14.40 0.32
N THR A 48 16.23 -15.63 -0.02
CA THR A 48 17.11 -16.57 -0.75
C THR A 48 17.46 -16.05 -2.15
N ILE A 49 16.47 -15.59 -2.92
CA ILE A 49 16.73 -15.05 -4.26
C ILE A 49 17.59 -13.79 -4.21
N ARG A 50 17.42 -12.94 -3.19
CA ARG A 50 18.27 -11.76 -2.96
C ARG A 50 19.71 -12.17 -2.69
N ASN A 51 19.93 -13.21 -1.89
CA ASN A 51 21.27 -13.73 -1.64
C ASN A 51 21.91 -14.26 -2.92
N VAL A 52 21.19 -15.04 -3.72
CA VAL A 52 21.70 -15.56 -5.00
C VAL A 52 22.05 -14.42 -5.96
N ILE A 53 21.14 -13.45 -6.16
CA ILE A 53 21.38 -12.28 -7.03
C ILE A 53 22.59 -11.48 -6.53
N SER A 54 22.74 -11.30 -5.22
CA SER A 54 23.89 -10.60 -4.62
C SER A 54 25.21 -11.31 -4.95
N HIS A 55 25.27 -12.64 -4.81
CA HIS A 55 26.47 -13.41 -5.16
C HIS A 55 26.79 -13.30 -6.66
N VAL A 56 25.79 -13.45 -7.53
CA VAL A 56 25.99 -13.33 -8.99
C VAL A 56 26.45 -11.92 -9.37
N SER A 57 25.88 -10.87 -8.74
CA SER A 57 26.26 -9.49 -9.02
C SER A 57 27.72 -9.17 -8.71
N LYS A 58 28.32 -9.85 -7.72
CA LYS A 58 29.73 -9.70 -7.34
C LYS A 58 30.67 -10.53 -8.23
N ALA A 59 30.20 -11.65 -8.76
CA ALA A 59 31.01 -12.57 -9.55
C ALA A 59 31.10 -12.20 -11.05
N SER A 60 30.20 -11.38 -11.58
CA SER A 60 30.21 -10.97 -12.99
C SER A 60 31.30 -9.94 -13.28
N ILE A 61 32.51 -10.41 -13.61
CA ILE A 61 33.69 -9.56 -13.87
C ILE A 61 33.68 -8.96 -15.30
N GLY A 62 32.83 -9.46 -16.22
CA GLY A 62 32.81 -9.02 -17.63
C GLY A 62 31.54 -8.33 -18.13
N TYR A 63 30.37 -8.66 -17.57
CA TYR A 63 29.07 -8.15 -18.04
C TYR A 63 28.35 -7.40 -16.93
N LYS A 64 28.04 -6.12 -17.18
CA LYS A 64 27.31 -5.27 -16.24
C LYS A 64 25.85 -5.15 -16.66
N HIS A 65 24.96 -5.81 -15.91
CA HIS A 65 23.52 -5.75 -16.17
C HIS A 65 22.98 -4.33 -15.90
N PRO A 66 22.08 -3.76 -16.74
CA PRO A 66 21.58 -2.39 -16.57
C PRO A 66 20.92 -2.07 -15.21
N PHE A 67 20.39 -3.08 -14.51
CA PHE A 67 19.82 -2.93 -13.16
C PHE A 67 20.84 -3.01 -12.02
N LEU A 68 22.11 -3.31 -12.32
CA LEU A 68 23.19 -3.39 -11.35
C LEU A 68 24.17 -2.21 -11.44
N VAL A 69 24.01 -1.33 -12.44
CA VAL A 69 24.86 -0.16 -12.66
C VAL A 69 24.08 1.11 -12.36
N GLU A 70 24.71 2.01 -11.61
CA GLU A 70 24.18 3.35 -11.42
C GLU A 70 24.28 4.15 -12.72
N ARG A 71 23.18 4.79 -13.11
CA ARG A 71 23.08 5.55 -14.36
C ARG A 71 22.44 6.90 -14.09
N GLU A 72 22.72 7.84 -14.99
CA GLU A 72 22.04 9.13 -14.99
C GLU A 72 20.51 8.94 -15.08
N VAL A 73 19.80 9.56 -14.14
CA VAL A 73 18.35 9.43 -14.02
C VAL A 73 17.67 10.31 -15.07
N LYS A 74 17.28 9.72 -16.20
CA LYS A 74 16.51 10.42 -17.24
C LYS A 74 15.00 10.31 -17.03
N LYS A 75 14.55 9.17 -16.50
CA LYS A 75 13.15 8.82 -16.28
C LYS A 75 12.98 8.02 -14.98
N ILE A 76 11.95 8.36 -14.22
CA ILE A 76 11.59 7.71 -12.96
C ILE A 76 10.28 6.92 -13.14
N GLY A 77 10.27 5.66 -12.73
CA GLY A 77 9.05 4.84 -12.65
C GLY A 77 8.50 4.88 -11.24
N ILE A 78 7.21 5.19 -11.10
CA ILE A 78 6.53 5.25 -9.80
C ILE A 78 5.42 4.21 -9.81
N LEU A 79 5.52 3.22 -8.92
CA LEU A 79 4.49 2.23 -8.67
C LEU A 79 3.85 2.50 -7.31
N VAL A 80 2.60 2.98 -7.32
CA VAL A 80 1.82 3.21 -6.09
C VAL A 80 0.86 2.06 -5.90
N ILE A 81 0.91 1.44 -4.72
CA ILE A 81 -0.01 0.38 -4.32
C ILE A 81 -0.97 0.95 -3.27
N SER A 82 -2.21 1.19 -3.68
CA SER A 82 -3.27 1.67 -2.78
C SER A 82 -4.28 0.57 -2.46
N THR A 83 -5.12 0.78 -1.46
CA THR A 83 -6.24 -0.13 -1.20
C THR A 83 -7.37 0.11 -2.20
N ASP A 84 -8.18 -0.92 -2.45
CA ASP A 84 -9.40 -0.86 -3.28
C ASP A 84 -10.64 -0.38 -2.50
N ARG A 85 -10.69 -0.65 -1.20
CA ARG A 85 -11.82 -0.31 -0.30
C ARG A 85 -11.53 0.92 0.57
N GLY A 86 -12.61 1.65 0.89
CA GLY A 86 -12.62 2.75 1.85
C GLY A 86 -12.65 2.29 3.32
N MET A 87 -13.01 3.20 4.24
CA MET A 87 -12.99 2.96 5.70
C MET A 87 -11.62 2.48 6.24
N CYS A 88 -10.54 2.96 5.61
CA CYS A 88 -9.16 2.67 5.96
C CYS A 88 -8.47 3.82 6.72
N GLY A 89 -9.28 4.72 7.32
CA GLY A 89 -8.80 5.93 7.98
C GLY A 89 -7.96 6.80 7.02
N GLY A 90 -6.80 7.24 7.49
CA GLY A 90 -5.89 8.09 6.72
C GLY A 90 -4.94 7.36 5.78
N LEU A 91 -5.01 6.02 5.64
CA LEU A 91 -3.98 5.23 4.95
C LEU A 91 -3.72 5.70 3.50
N ASN A 92 -4.76 5.71 2.67
CA ASN A 92 -4.62 6.13 1.26
C ASN A 92 -4.32 7.62 1.14
N VAL A 93 -4.90 8.46 2.01
CA VAL A 93 -4.66 9.91 1.99
C VAL A 93 -3.19 10.20 2.30
N ASN A 94 -2.62 9.56 3.31
CA ASN A 94 -1.22 9.73 3.68
C ASN A 94 -0.29 9.18 2.60
N LEU A 95 -0.61 8.02 2.02
CA LEU A 95 0.12 7.44 0.88
C LEU A 95 0.20 8.46 -0.28
N PHE A 96 -0.94 8.97 -0.72
CA PHE A 96 -0.98 9.90 -1.85
C PHE A 96 -0.31 11.24 -1.53
N LYS A 97 -0.47 11.78 -0.31
CA LYS A 97 0.25 13.00 0.11
C LYS A 97 1.76 12.83 0.00
N THR A 98 2.31 11.73 0.55
CA THR A 98 3.75 11.45 0.48
C THR A 98 4.21 11.28 -0.96
N THR A 99 3.47 10.52 -1.78
CA THR A 99 3.82 10.33 -3.19
C THR A 99 3.79 11.65 -3.98
N LEU A 100 2.75 12.46 -3.80
CA LEU A 100 2.63 13.75 -4.49
C LEU A 100 3.76 14.70 -4.10
N ASN A 101 4.16 14.72 -2.83
CA ASN A 101 5.32 15.50 -2.37
C ASN A 101 6.62 15.04 -3.04
N GLN A 102 6.86 13.73 -3.15
CA GLN A 102 8.03 13.21 -3.89
C GLN A 102 7.98 13.56 -5.38
N ILE A 103 6.81 13.46 -6.02
CA ILE A 103 6.63 13.82 -7.43
C ILE A 103 6.94 15.31 -7.64
N LYS A 104 6.51 16.17 -6.71
CA LYS A 104 6.81 17.61 -6.77
C LYS A 104 8.32 17.85 -6.76
N ASN A 105 9.05 17.21 -5.86
CA ASN A 105 10.51 17.34 -5.77
C ASN A 105 11.20 16.89 -7.07
N TRP A 106 10.77 15.77 -7.66
CA TRP A 106 11.32 15.30 -8.94
C TRP A 106 10.95 16.18 -10.12
N LYS A 107 9.77 16.80 -10.09
CA LYS A 107 9.35 17.79 -11.09
C LYS A 107 10.21 19.05 -11.02
N GLU A 108 10.54 19.53 -9.81
CA GLU A 108 11.47 20.65 -9.61
C GLU A 108 12.87 20.34 -10.15
N GLN A 109 13.31 19.09 -10.01
CA GLN A 109 14.55 18.57 -10.59
C GLN A 109 14.45 18.23 -12.09
N LYS A 110 13.31 18.54 -12.74
CA LYS A 110 13.02 18.32 -14.17
C LYS A 110 13.12 16.87 -14.65
N TYR A 111 12.91 15.89 -13.77
CA TYR A 111 12.85 14.49 -14.17
C TYR A 111 11.52 14.14 -14.86
N PHE A 112 11.58 13.36 -15.93
CA PHE A 112 10.39 12.74 -16.52
C PHE A 112 9.95 11.55 -15.65
N TYR A 113 8.65 11.43 -15.35
CA TYR A 113 8.13 10.31 -14.58
C TYR A 113 6.98 9.59 -15.29
N ARG A 114 6.87 8.28 -15.06
CA ARG A 114 5.70 7.47 -15.42
C ARG A 114 5.05 6.92 -14.16
N PHE A 115 3.74 7.05 -14.11
CA PHE A 115 2.94 6.70 -12.95
C PHE A 115 2.11 5.45 -13.23
N GLY A 116 2.24 4.44 -12.37
CA GLY A 116 1.36 3.28 -12.31
C GLY A 116 0.64 3.27 -10.97
N LEU A 117 -0.69 3.37 -11.00
CA LEU A 117 -1.52 3.14 -9.81
C LEU A 117 -2.07 1.73 -9.87
N ASN A 118 -1.63 0.89 -8.94
CA ASN A 118 -2.26 -0.40 -8.70
C ASN A 118 -3.17 -0.28 -7.48
N ARG A 119 -4.48 -0.45 -7.71
CA ARG A 119 -5.42 -0.67 -6.61
C ARG A 119 -5.39 -2.14 -6.30
N PHE A 120 -4.85 -2.51 -5.15
CA PHE A 120 -4.79 -3.89 -4.71
C PHE A 120 -6.21 -4.39 -4.50
N LYS A 121 -6.74 -5.11 -5.50
CA LYS A 121 -8.09 -5.67 -5.50
C LYS A 121 -8.07 -6.90 -4.60
N ARG A 122 -8.92 -6.89 -3.57
CA ARG A 122 -9.03 -7.98 -2.63
C ARG A 122 -10.19 -8.87 -3.05
N ASP A 123 -9.91 -10.16 -3.30
CA ASP A 123 -10.93 -11.21 -3.26
C ASP A 123 -11.47 -11.41 -1.83
#